data_AF-A0A444L0Z0-F1
#
_entry.id   AF-A0A444L0Z0-F1
#
_cell.length_a   1.000
_cell.length_b   1.000
_cell.length_c   1.000
_cell.angle_alpha   90.00
_cell.angle_beta   90.00
_cell.angle_gamma   90.00
#
_symmetry.space_group_name_H-M   'P 1'
#
loop_
_entity.id
_entity.type
_entity.pdbx_description
1 polymer ?
#
loop_
_entity_poly.entity_id
_entity_poly.type
_entity_poly.pdbx_seq_one_letter_code
_entity_poly.pdbx_strand_id
1 'polypeptide(L)' 'MKRSTIYAVYQPPVFGLPFLAVVLKPDGTTTSRQFETVDEARAFNKFMAQADQSSGKTQH' A
#
# COMPACT_ATOMS: atom_id res chain seq x y z
N MET A 1 -19.46 5.16 -8.38
CA MET A 1 -18.66 4.93 -7.16
C MET A 1 -17.29 5.56 -7.36
N LYS A 2 -16.87 6.53 -6.53
CA LYS A 2 -15.48 7.02 -6.56
C LYS A 2 -14.60 5.88 -6.03
N ARG A 3 -13.77 5.29 -6.89
CA ARG A 3 -12.78 4.29 -6.47
C ARG A 3 -11.55 5.07 -6.00
N SER A 4 -11.15 4.86 -4.76
CA SER A 4 -9.94 5.46 -4.17
C SER A 4 -8.85 4.41 -4.06
N THR A 5 -7.59 4.82 -4.04
CA THR A 5 -6.46 3.92 -3.79
C THR A 5 -6.58 3.33 -2.38
N ILE A 6 -6.48 2.01 -2.26
CA ILE A 6 -6.51 1.28 -0.98
C ILE A 6 -5.10 0.81 -0.64
N TYR A 7 -4.70 1.05 0.60
CA TYR A 7 -3.43 0.60 1.16
C TYR A 7 -3.72 -0.42 2.26
N ALA A 8 -3.24 -1.65 2.09
CA ALA A 8 -3.48 -2.75 3.02
C ALA A 8 -2.18 -3.48 3.34
N VAL A 9 -2.07 -4.00 4.57
CA VAL A 9 -0.98 -4.92 4.93
C VAL A 9 -1.56 -6.31 5.06
N TYR A 10 -1.03 -7.24 4.28
CA TYR A 10 -1.35 -8.65 4.40
C TYR A 10 -0.37 -9.31 5.37
N GLN A 11 -0.93 -9.90 6.42
CA GLN A 11 -0.20 -10.73 7.35
C GLN A 11 -0.29 -12.19 6.87
N PRO A 12 0.84 -12.86 6.62
CA PRO A 12 0.83 -14.23 6.15
C PRO A 12 0.25 -15.17 7.22
N PRO A 13 -0.54 -16.19 6.82
CA PRO A 13 -1.10 -17.17 7.75
C PRO A 13 -0.08 -18.23 8.18
N VAL A 14 1.08 -18.30 7.52
CA VAL A 14 2.15 -19.28 7.78
C VAL A 14 3.39 -18.55 8.27
N PHE A 15 3.99 -19.07 9.34
CA PHE A 15 5.25 -18.57 9.89
C PHE A 15 6.39 -18.73 8.87
N GLY A 16 7.22 -17.70 8.69
CA GLY A 16 8.34 -17.70 7.75
C GLY A 16 8.03 -17.15 6.35
N LEU A 17 6.79 -16.75 6.07
CA LEU A 17 6.46 -15.95 4.89
C LEU A 17 6.58 -14.45 5.20
N PRO A 18 6.91 -13.60 4.20
CA PRO A 18 7.02 -12.16 4.40
C PRO A 18 5.64 -11.49 4.54
N PHE A 19 5.62 -10.35 5.23
CA PHE A 19 4.48 -9.42 5.21
C PHE A 19 4.40 -8.73 3.86
N LEU A 20 3.18 -8.47 3.37
CA LEU A 20 2.99 -7.76 2.10
C LEU A 20 2.35 -6.40 2.35
N ALA A 21 2.99 -5.34 1.87
CA ALA A 21 2.32 -4.07 1.64
C ALA A 21 1.62 -4.13 0.28
N VAL A 22 0.30 -4.00 0.27
CA VAL A 22 -0.55 -4.09 -0.91
C VAL A 22 -1.16 -2.72 -1.21
N VAL A 23 -1.06 -2.29 -2.48
CA VAL A 23 -1.70 -1.08 -2.98
C VAL A 23 -2.66 -1.46 -4.11
N LEU A 24 -3.94 -1.17 -3.92
CA LEU A 24 -4.98 -1.36 -4.93
C LEU A 24 -5.38 0.00 -5.49
N LYS A 25 -5.11 0.23 -6.77
CA LYS A 25 -5.44 1.48 -7.46
C LYS A 25 -6.88 1.48 -8.00
N PRO A 26 -7.47 2.66 -8.27
CA PRO A 26 -8.83 2.79 -8.78
C PRO A 26 -9.10 2.09 -10.12
N ASP A 27 -8.06 1.97 -10.95
CA ASP A 27 -8.05 1.30 -12.25
C ASP A 27 -8.08 -0.25 -12.13
N GLY A 28 -8.01 -0.78 -10.89
CA GLY A 28 -7.94 -2.22 -10.63
C GLY A 28 -6.52 -2.77 -10.60
N THR A 29 -5.50 -1.94 -10.86
CA THR A 29 -4.10 -2.35 -10.76
C THR A 29 -3.75 -2.62 -9.30
N THR A 30 -3.18 -3.79 -9.03
CA THR A 30 -2.69 -4.16 -7.70
C THR A 30 -1.18 -4.26 -7.72
N THR A 31 -0.50 -3.60 -6.80
CA THR A 31 0.92 -3.82 -6.54
C THR A 31 1.12 -4.37 -5.14
N SER A 32 2.17 -5.19 -4.96
CA SER A 32 2.55 -5.70 -3.65
C SER A 32 4.06 -5.67 -3.47
N ARG A 33 4.49 -5.46 -2.23
CA ARG A 33 5.90 -5.48 -1.84
C ARG A 33 6.09 -6.26 -0.55
N GLN A 34 7.11 -7.11 -0.52
CA GLN A 34 7.46 -7.97 0.61
C GLN A 34 8.29 -7.22 1.64
N PHE A 35 8.06 -7.53 2.91
CA PHE A 35 8.77 -7.01 4.08
C PHE A 35 8.92 -8.11 5.13
N GLU A 36 9.96 -8.01 5.95
CA GLU A 36 10.21 -8.98 7.03
C GLU A 36 9.28 -8.73 8.23
N THR A 37 8.85 -7.48 8.41
CA THR A 37 8.00 -7.08 9.54
C THR A 37 6.72 -6.35 9.12
N VAL A 38 5.71 -6.42 9.98
CA VAL A 38 4.45 -5.70 9.78
C VAL A 38 4.64 -4.18 9.82
N ASP A 39 5.57 -3.69 10.66
CA ASP A 39 5.83 -2.25 10.82
C ASP A 39 6.46 -1.64 9.57
N GLU A 40 7.39 -2.34 8.92
CA GLU A 40 7.97 -1.90 7.64
C GLU A 40 6.92 -1.86 6.53
N ALA A 41 6.08 -2.89 6.42
CA ALA A 41 4.99 -2.92 5.45
C ALA A 41 4.00 -1.76 5.67
N ARG A 42 3.68 -1.45 6.93
CA ARG A 42 2.83 -0.30 7.31
C ARG A 42 3.50 1.03 6.97
N ALA A 43 4.77 1.18 7.32
CA ALA A 43 5.54 2.40 7.04
C ALA A 43 5.61 2.68 5.53
N PHE A 44 5.84 1.64 4.73
CA PHE A 44 5.84 1.75 3.27
C PHE A 44 4.48 2.20 2.72
N ASN A 45 3.38 1.56 3.13
CA ASN A 45 2.04 1.96 2.71
C ASN A 45 1.71 3.40 3.11
N LYS A 46 2.11 3.82 4.31
CA LYS A 46 1.92 5.20 4.78
C LYS A 46 2.74 6.20 3.95
N PHE A 47 3.96 5.84 3.56
CA PHE A 47 4.78 6.65 2.66
C PHE A 47 4.13 6.78 1.27
N MET A 48 3.66 5.66 0.70
CA MET A 48 2.99 5.65 -0.59
C MET A 48 1.70 6.48 -0.58
N ALA A 49 0.88 6.36 0.47
CA ALA A 49 -0.33 7.15 0.63
C ALA A 49 -0.05 8.66 0.71
N GLN A 50 1.01 9.06 1.39
CA GLN A 50 1.43 10.47 1.46
C GLN A 50 1.95 10.98 0.11
N ALA A 51 2.71 10.16 -0.63
CA ALA A 51 3.20 10.51 -1.95
C ALA A 51 2.02 10.73 -2.93
N ASP A 52 1.04 9.83 -2.93
CA ASP A 52 -0.16 9.91 -3.76
C ASP A 52 -1.02 11.14 -3.43
N GLN A 53 -1.17 11.47 -2.15
CA GLN A 53 -1.86 12.70 -1.71
C GLN A 53 -1.09 13.98 -2.09
N SER A 54 0.23 13.93 -2.09
CA SER A 54 1.09 15.06 -2.48
C SER A 54 1.04 15.31 -3.99
N SER A 55 0.97 14.25 -4.79
CA SER A 55 0.80 14.33 -6.25
C SER A 55 -0.58 14.86 -6.67
N GLY A 56 -1.59 14.78 -5.81
CA GLY A 56 -2.90 15.39 -6.02
C GLY A 56 -2.97 16.90 -5.75
N LYS A 57 -1.88 17.53 -5.26
CA LYS A 57 -1.84 18.97 -4.91
C LYS A 57 -1.11 19.86 -5.94
N THR A 58 -0.80 19.35 -7.13
CA THR A 58 -0.25 20.16 -8.23
C THR A 58 -1.22 20.23 -9.40
N GLN A 59 -2.39 20.82 -9.15
CA GLN A 59 -3.27 21.38 -10.18
C GLN A 59 -4.01 22.57 -9.55
N HIS A 60 -3.39 23.74 -9.58
CA HIS A 60 -4.07 25.04 -9.58
C HIS A 60 -3.11 26.10 -10.10
#